data_AF-A0A368Z913-F1
#
_entry.id   AF-A0A368Z913-F1
#
_cell.length_a   1.000
_cell.length_b   1.000
_cell.length_c   1.000
_cell.angle_alpha   90.00
_cell.angle_beta   90.00
_cell.angle_gamma   90.00
#
_symmetry.space_group_name_H-M   'P 1'
#
loop_
_entity.id
_entity.type
_entity.pdbx_description
1 polymer ?
#
loop_
_entity_poly.entity_id
_entity_poly.type
_entity_poly.pdbx_seq_one_letter_code
_entity_poly.pdbx_strand_id
1 'polypeptide(L)'
;MTNYTRLIYEIKRKVSNFFKKLSKDLSKPKTKFISQIIYGLLDSQSVLLSNIGRSLKEDNLLKKTVERLSRDLENFNEQEDLIEKYINEVRPHVDNNTIFCCDKSDAVKPYSKKLEALDRVRDGSKGETEKGYDTFEISALTDKKALPVEIYSHIYISLIKIL
;
A
#
# COMPACT_ATOMS: atom_id res chain seq x y z
N MET A 1 -20.11 -19.15 18.95
CA MET A 1 -19.76 -19.69 17.61
C MET A 1 -19.64 -18.52 16.65
N THR A 2 -18.45 -18.26 16.10
CA THR A 2 -18.25 -17.14 15.16
C THR A 2 -18.92 -17.47 13.83
N ASN A 3 -19.90 -16.68 13.41
CA ASN A 3 -20.53 -16.85 12.10
C ASN A 3 -19.61 -16.27 11.02
N TYR A 4 -18.77 -17.12 10.44
CA TYR A 4 -17.76 -16.73 9.44
C TYR A 4 -18.38 -16.04 8.22
N THR A 5 -19.57 -16.45 7.77
CA THR A 5 -20.27 -15.81 6.65
C THR A 5 -20.61 -14.35 6.96
N ARG A 6 -21.14 -14.09 8.16
CA ARG A 6 -21.43 -12.73 8.63
C ARG A 6 -20.14 -11.91 8.77
N LEU A 7 -19.09 -12.50 9.32
CA LEU A 7 -17.79 -11.83 9.48
C LEU A 7 -17.18 -11.42 8.12
N ILE A 8 -17.18 -12.32 7.14
CA ILE A 8 -16.68 -12.02 5.79
C ILE A 8 -17.46 -10.88 5.15
N TYR A 9 -18.80 -10.87 5.30
CA TYR A 9 -19.64 -9.80 4.79
C TYR A 9 -19.30 -8.44 5.45
N GLU A 10 -19.13 -8.42 6.77
CA GLU A 10 -18.73 -7.24 7.52
C GLU A 10 -17.37 -6.70 7.08
N ILE A 11 -16.38 -7.58 6.91
CA ILE A 11 -15.04 -7.20 6.42
C ILE A 11 -15.14 -6.60 5.01
N LYS A 12 -15.80 -7.29 4.08
CA LYS A 12 -15.99 -6.80 2.71
C LYS A 12 -16.66 -5.43 2.67
N ARG A 13 -17.70 -5.25 3.49
CA ARG A 13 -18.42 -3.97 3.59
C ARG A 13 -17.54 -2.86 4.14
N LYS A 14 -16.80 -3.09 5.23
CA LYS A 14 -15.88 -2.11 5.82
C LYS A 14 -14.80 -1.70 4.83
N VAL A 15 -14.16 -2.68 4.20
CA VAL A 15 -13.12 -2.50 3.18
C VAL A 15 -13.66 -1.70 1.99
N SER A 16 -14.82 -2.08 1.45
CA SER A 16 -15.45 -1.36 0.34
C SER A 16 -15.83 0.08 0.69
N ASN A 17 -16.38 0.31 1.89
CA ASN A 17 -16.76 1.66 2.33
C ASN A 17 -15.53 2.55 2.54
N PHE A 18 -14.45 2.00 3.10
CA PHE A 18 -13.19 2.72 3.23
C PHE A 18 -12.63 3.13 1.87
N PHE A 19 -12.61 2.23 0.88
CA PHE A 19 -12.15 2.57 -0.47
C PHE A 19 -13.03 3.60 -1.16
N LYS A 20 -14.36 3.52 -1.01
CA LYS A 20 -15.27 4.53 -1.57
C LYS A 20 -14.98 5.94 -1.04
N LYS A 21 -14.55 6.07 0.22
CA LYS A 21 -14.14 7.35 0.79
C LYS A 21 -12.83 7.85 0.18
N LEU A 22 -11.82 6.99 0.11
CA LEU A 22 -10.51 7.32 -0.48
C LEU A 22 -10.63 7.68 -1.97
N SER A 23 -11.48 6.97 -2.71
CA SER A 23 -11.62 7.12 -4.16
C SER A 23 -12.71 8.09 -4.60
N LYS A 24 -13.32 8.85 -3.68
CA LYS A 24 -14.55 9.64 -3.95
C LYS A 24 -14.44 10.57 -5.16
N ASP A 25 -13.29 11.20 -5.34
CA ASP A 25 -13.05 12.18 -6.40
C ASP A 25 -12.23 11.61 -7.57
N LEU A 26 -11.94 10.31 -7.55
CA LEU A 26 -11.26 9.65 -8.66
C LEU A 26 -12.26 9.34 -9.78
N SER A 27 -11.76 9.36 -11.01
CA SER A 27 -12.55 8.89 -12.15
C SER A 27 -12.97 7.42 -11.96
N LYS A 28 -14.05 7.00 -12.63
CA LYS A 28 -14.54 5.61 -12.55
C LYS A 28 -13.45 4.57 -12.88
N PRO A 29 -12.62 4.74 -13.94
CA PRO A 29 -11.51 3.83 -14.21
C PRO A 29 -10.50 3.75 -13.07
N LYS A 30 -10.10 4.89 -12.49
CA LYS A 30 -9.11 4.94 -11.40
C LYS A 30 -9.65 4.36 -10.09
N THR A 31 -10.92 4.63 -9.77
CA THR A 31 -11.62 3.99 -8.65
C THR A 31 -11.64 2.46 -8.80
N LYS A 32 -11.95 1.96 -10.02
CA LYS A 32 -11.92 0.52 -10.30
C LYS A 32 -10.51 -0.04 -10.11
N PHE A 33 -9.49 0.62 -10.66
CA PHE A 33 -8.09 0.21 -10.56
C PHE A 33 -7.65 0.07 -9.10
N ILE A 34 -7.81 1.12 -8.27
CA ILE A 34 -7.43 1.09 -6.85
C ILE A 34 -8.18 -0.01 -6.10
N SER A 35 -9.48 -0.15 -6.33
CA SER A 35 -10.27 -1.21 -5.68
C SER A 35 -9.74 -2.61 -6.04
N GLN A 36 -9.33 -2.82 -7.29
CA GLN A 36 -8.77 -4.08 -7.76
C GLN A 36 -7.38 -4.36 -7.18
N ILE A 37 -6.50 -3.36 -7.14
CA ILE A 37 -5.16 -3.50 -6.55
C ILE A 37 -5.28 -3.87 -5.07
N ILE A 38 -6.06 -3.13 -4.29
CA ILE A 38 -6.12 -3.39 -2.85
C ILE A 38 -6.82 -4.72 -2.55
N TYR A 39 -7.91 -5.03 -3.25
CA TYR A 39 -8.53 -6.36 -3.11
C TYR A 39 -7.55 -7.48 -3.46
N GLY A 40 -6.81 -7.35 -4.57
CA GLY A 40 -5.85 -8.36 -4.98
C GLY A 40 -4.65 -8.48 -4.05
N LEU A 41 -4.19 -7.38 -3.44
CA LEU A 41 -3.17 -7.42 -2.39
C LEU A 41 -3.65 -8.20 -1.16
N LEU A 42 -4.88 -7.94 -0.71
CA LEU A 42 -5.47 -8.61 0.44
C LEU A 42 -5.73 -10.11 0.20
N ASP A 43 -6.20 -10.47 -1.00
CA ASP A 43 -6.53 -11.86 -1.35
C ASP A 43 -5.28 -12.68 -1.70
N SER A 44 -4.37 -12.13 -2.53
CA SER A 44 -3.18 -12.85 -2.99
C SER A 44 -1.99 -12.77 -2.04
N GLN A 45 -1.99 -11.83 -1.09
CA GLN A 45 -0.86 -11.51 -0.21
C GLN A 45 0.44 -11.29 -0.99
N SER A 46 0.34 -10.69 -2.18
CA SER A 46 1.44 -10.58 -3.12
C SER A 46 1.36 -9.27 -3.91
N VAL A 47 2.50 -8.61 -4.08
CA VAL A 47 2.65 -7.40 -4.91
C VAL A 47 2.75 -7.70 -6.41
N LEU A 48 2.91 -8.97 -6.80
CA LEU A 48 2.99 -9.37 -8.20
C LEU A 48 1.63 -9.18 -8.89
N LEU A 49 1.58 -8.37 -9.96
CA LEU A 49 0.36 -8.13 -10.74
C LEU A 49 -0.27 -9.40 -11.31
N SER A 50 0.52 -10.44 -11.57
CA SER A 50 0.01 -11.75 -12.03
C SER A 50 -0.78 -12.49 -10.95
N ASN A 51 -0.40 -12.34 -9.67
CA ASN A 51 -1.13 -12.94 -8.56
C ASN A 51 -2.38 -12.10 -8.23
N ILE A 52 -2.24 -10.78 -8.18
CA ILE A 52 -3.36 -9.84 -8.08
C ILE A 52 -4.39 -10.13 -9.18
N GLY A 53 -3.96 -10.26 -10.43
CA GLY A 53 -4.83 -10.53 -11.58
C GLY A 53 -5.60 -11.86 -11.46
N ARG A 54 -4.99 -12.92 -10.91
CA ARG A 54 -5.69 -14.19 -10.64
C ARG A 54 -6.75 -14.05 -9.55
N SER A 55 -6.47 -13.28 -8.50
CA SER A 55 -7.42 -13.00 -7.41
C SER A 55 -8.69 -12.30 -7.89
N LEU A 56 -8.58 -11.47 -8.93
CA LEU A 56 -9.73 -10.76 -9.50
C LEU A 56 -10.77 -11.66 -10.18
N LYS A 57 -10.36 -12.86 -10.62
CA LYS A 57 -11.24 -13.84 -11.30
C LYS A 57 -12.04 -13.21 -12.46
N GLU A 58 -11.38 -12.38 -13.26
CA GLU A 58 -11.98 -11.80 -14.48
C GLU A 58 -12.06 -12.87 -15.58
N ASP A 59 -13.11 -12.84 -16.40
CA ASP A 59 -13.30 -13.79 -17.52
C ASP A 59 -12.31 -13.58 -18.69
N ASN A 60 -11.41 -12.59 -18.58
CA ASN A 60 -10.41 -12.28 -19.60
C ASN A 60 -9.15 -13.15 -19.44
N LEU A 61 -8.34 -13.25 -20.50
CA LEU A 61 -7.00 -13.82 -20.41
C LEU A 61 -6.17 -13.09 -19.34
N LEU A 62 -5.52 -13.84 -18.44
CA LEU A 62 -4.70 -13.28 -17.36
C LEU A 62 -3.68 -12.25 -17.87
N LYS A 63 -3.05 -12.51 -19.03
CA LYS A 63 -2.12 -11.58 -19.68
C LYS A 63 -2.76 -10.20 -19.91
N LYS A 64 -4.02 -10.16 -20.36
CA LYS A 64 -4.75 -8.90 -20.60
C LYS A 64 -5.08 -8.16 -19.32
N THR A 65 -5.42 -8.88 -18.25
CA THR A 65 -5.59 -8.28 -16.92
C THR A 65 -4.29 -7.69 -16.40
N VAL A 66 -3.18 -8.41 -16.51
CA VAL A 66 -1.85 -7.91 -16.08
C VAL A 66 -1.42 -6.69 -16.90
N GLU A 67 -1.54 -6.73 -18.23
CA GLU A 67 -1.24 -5.59 -19.11
C GLU A 67 -2.09 -4.36 -18.73
N ARG A 68 -3.38 -4.55 -18.44
CA ARG A 68 -4.27 -3.46 -18.02
C ARG A 68 -3.85 -2.89 -16.66
N LEU A 69 -3.66 -3.73 -15.64
CA LEU A 69 -3.23 -3.28 -14.31
C LEU A 69 -1.88 -2.56 -14.36
N SER A 70 -0.95 -3.04 -15.19
CA SER A 70 0.35 -2.40 -15.39
C SER A 70 0.22 -1.01 -16.01
N ARG A 71 -0.58 -0.87 -17.07
CA ARG A 71 -0.84 0.44 -17.69
C ARG A 71 -1.58 1.38 -16.73
N ASP A 72 -2.57 0.88 -16.01
CA ASP A 72 -3.33 1.69 -15.05
C ASP A 72 -2.41 2.18 -13.92
N LEU A 73 -1.47 1.35 -13.46
CA LEU A 73 -0.46 1.71 -12.45
C LEU A 73 0.52 2.77 -12.96
N GLU A 74 1.04 2.61 -14.17
CA GLU A 74 1.95 3.56 -14.81
C GLU A 74 1.31 4.94 -15.02
N ASN A 75 -0.01 4.97 -15.28
CA ASN A 75 -0.77 6.20 -15.51
C ASN A 75 -1.47 6.75 -14.24
N PHE A 76 -1.21 6.17 -13.06
CA PHE A 76 -1.81 6.60 -11.81
C PHE A 76 -0.99 7.74 -11.20
N ASN A 77 -1.56 8.94 -11.15
CA ASN A 77 -0.88 10.15 -10.69
C ASN A 77 -1.57 10.83 -9.48
N GLU A 78 -2.61 10.22 -8.92
CA GLU A 78 -3.34 10.72 -7.74
C GLU A 78 -2.85 10.08 -6.42
N GLN A 79 -1.58 9.67 -6.36
CA GLN A 79 -1.01 9.06 -5.15
C GLN A 79 -1.03 10.03 -3.97
N GLU A 80 -0.59 11.27 -4.18
CA GLU A 80 -0.56 12.30 -3.13
C GLU A 80 -1.96 12.60 -2.59
N ASP A 81 -2.94 12.81 -3.48
CA ASP A 81 -4.35 13.02 -3.11
C ASP A 81 -4.92 11.85 -2.30
N LEU A 82 -4.56 10.61 -2.66
CA LEU A 82 -5.04 9.42 -1.97
C LEU A 82 -4.41 9.28 -0.57
N ILE A 83 -3.13 9.62 -0.43
CA ILE A 83 -2.44 9.69 0.86
C ILE A 83 -3.07 10.79 1.72
N GLU A 84 -3.31 11.99 1.19
CA GLU A 84 -3.93 13.08 1.95
C GLU A 84 -5.33 12.69 2.46
N LYS A 85 -6.15 12.06 1.61
CA LYS A 85 -7.47 11.53 2.01
C LYS A 85 -7.36 10.47 3.10
N TYR A 86 -6.37 9.60 3.00
CA TYR A 86 -6.10 8.62 4.05
C TYR A 86 -5.73 9.30 5.37
N ILE A 87 -4.82 10.29 5.34
CA ILE A 87 -4.44 11.06 6.53
C ILE A 87 -5.65 11.78 7.13
N ASN A 88 -6.53 12.34 6.32
CA ASN A 88 -7.76 12.97 6.79
C ASN A 88 -8.72 11.98 7.48
N GLU A 89 -8.77 10.71 7.05
CA GLU A 89 -9.53 9.67 7.73
C GLU A 89 -8.89 9.21 9.05
N VAL A 90 -7.55 9.27 9.16
CA VAL A 90 -6.82 8.89 10.38
C VAL A 90 -6.78 10.02 11.41
N ARG A 91 -6.71 11.27 10.97
CA ARG A 91 -6.53 12.47 11.81
C ARG A 91 -7.47 12.55 13.04
N PRO A 92 -8.77 12.21 12.97
CA PRO A 92 -9.65 12.22 14.15
C PRO A 92 -9.23 11.26 15.27
N HIS A 93 -8.38 10.28 14.94
CA HIS A 93 -7.84 9.31 15.88
C HIS A 93 -6.53 9.77 16.53
N VAL A 94 -5.97 10.91 16.12
CA VAL A 94 -4.73 11.46 16.65
C VAL A 94 -5.02 12.68 17.51
N ASP A 95 -4.37 12.79 18.66
CA ASP A 95 -4.45 13.92 19.59
C ASP A 95 -3.09 14.20 20.27
N ASN A 96 -3.06 15.16 21.19
CA ASN A 96 -1.83 15.61 21.85
C ASN A 96 -1.13 14.55 22.70
N ASN A 97 -1.84 13.46 23.06
CA ASN A 97 -1.29 12.36 23.86
C ASN A 97 -0.91 11.16 23.00
N THR A 98 -1.13 11.22 21.68
CA THR A 98 -0.78 10.15 20.76
C THR A 98 0.73 9.97 20.71
N ILE A 99 1.17 8.72 20.90
CA ILE A 99 2.59 8.35 20.80
C ILE A 99 2.87 8.01 19.34
N PHE A 100 3.88 8.64 18.75
CA PHE A 100 4.35 8.30 17.41
C PHE A 100 5.57 7.40 17.50
N CYS A 101 5.49 6.23 16.91
CA CYS A 101 6.61 5.33 16.72
C CYS A 101 7.24 5.63 15.37
N CYS A 102 8.50 6.06 15.38
CA CYS A 102 9.26 6.33 14.17
C CYS A 102 10.29 5.21 14.00
N ASP A 103 10.31 4.58 12.83
CA ASP A 103 11.27 3.52 12.53
C ASP A 103 11.93 3.72 11.16
N LYS A 104 13.22 3.37 11.09
CA LYS A 104 13.96 3.32 9.84
C LYS A 104 14.11 1.86 9.45
N SER A 105 13.76 1.53 8.22
CA SER A 105 13.89 0.18 7.67
C SER A 105 14.55 0.21 6.29
N ASP A 106 14.70 -0.96 5.67
CA ASP A 106 15.35 -1.13 4.39
C ASP A 106 14.60 -2.11 3.48
N ALA A 107 14.61 -1.84 2.17
CA ALA A 107 14.02 -2.66 1.13
C ALA A 107 15.10 -3.21 0.20
N VAL A 108 15.69 -4.35 0.58
CA VAL A 108 16.80 -4.98 -0.16
C VAL A 108 16.35 -5.60 -1.49
N LYS A 109 17.09 -5.33 -2.55
CA LYS A 109 16.91 -5.77 -3.94
C LYS A 109 18.25 -6.19 -4.56
N PRO A 110 18.90 -7.26 -4.05
CA PRO A 110 20.28 -7.59 -4.40
C PRO A 110 20.45 -7.95 -5.89
N TYR A 111 19.42 -8.55 -6.50
CA TYR A 111 19.43 -8.98 -7.89
C TYR A 111 18.90 -7.93 -8.88
N SER A 112 18.51 -6.75 -8.41
CA SER A 112 17.97 -5.70 -9.28
C SER A 112 19.07 -5.06 -10.12
N LYS A 113 18.77 -4.94 -11.43
CA LYS A 113 19.67 -4.34 -12.43
C LYS A 113 19.09 -3.11 -13.12
N LYS A 114 17.77 -2.94 -13.10
CA LYS A 114 17.04 -1.91 -13.88
C LYS A 114 16.02 -1.12 -13.06
N LEU A 115 16.07 -1.23 -11.73
CA LEU A 115 15.20 -0.39 -10.89
C LEU A 115 15.76 1.03 -10.85
N GLU A 116 14.86 2.01 -10.88
CA GLU A 116 15.23 3.42 -10.85
C GLU A 116 15.83 3.79 -9.51
N ALA A 117 16.86 4.65 -9.56
CA ALA A 117 17.53 5.23 -8.41
C ALA A 117 17.90 4.21 -7.31
N LEU A 118 18.30 3.01 -7.71
CA LEU A 118 18.73 1.96 -6.80
C LEU A 118 19.98 2.39 -6.03
N ASP A 119 19.93 2.32 -4.71
CA ASP A 119 21.02 2.75 -3.82
C ASP A 119 21.66 1.55 -3.10
N ARG A 120 22.65 1.83 -2.24
CA ARG A 120 23.24 0.89 -1.31
C ARG A 120 22.65 1.10 0.09
N VAL A 121 22.03 0.07 0.63
CA VAL A 121 21.43 0.07 1.97
C VAL A 121 22.03 -1.03 2.84
N ARG A 122 21.99 -0.83 4.16
CA ARG A 122 22.39 -1.86 5.11
C ARG A 122 21.21 -2.80 5.32
N ASP A 123 21.32 -4.04 4.84
CA ASP A 123 20.37 -5.10 5.13
C ASP A 123 20.39 -5.38 6.64
N GLY A 124 19.34 -4.95 7.34
CA GLY A 124 19.23 -5.14 8.79
C GLY A 124 19.17 -6.61 9.21
N SER A 125 18.75 -7.51 8.31
CA SER A 125 18.62 -8.95 8.59
C SER A 125 19.95 -9.69 8.48
N LYS A 126 20.82 -9.27 7.56
CA LYS A 126 22.12 -9.92 7.33
C LYS A 126 23.32 -9.14 7.88
N GLY A 127 23.14 -7.85 8.13
CA GLY A 127 24.24 -6.95 8.49
C GLY A 127 25.19 -6.67 7.33
N GLU A 128 24.75 -6.83 6.08
CA GLU A 128 25.54 -6.60 4.87
C GLU A 128 25.02 -5.37 4.11
N THR A 129 25.84 -4.77 3.26
CA THR A 129 25.41 -3.64 2.43
C THR A 129 25.08 -4.11 1.03
N GLU A 130 23.80 -4.03 0.67
CA GLU A 130 23.25 -4.54 -0.58
C GLU A 130 22.51 -3.44 -1.36
N LYS A 131 22.14 -3.76 -2.61
CA LYS A 131 21.30 -2.86 -3.41
C LYS A 131 19.91 -2.77 -2.82
N GLY A 132 19.31 -1.58 -2.74
CA GLY A 132 17.97 -1.41 -2.20
C GLY A 132 17.58 0.05 -2.00
N TYR A 133 16.65 0.27 -1.07
CA TYR A 133 16.12 1.58 -0.71
C TYR A 133 15.97 1.70 0.80
N ASP A 134 16.29 2.87 1.36
CA ASP A 134 16.02 3.16 2.77
C ASP A 134 14.54 3.55 2.88
N THR A 135 13.91 3.16 3.98
CA THR A 135 12.51 3.51 4.27
C THR A 135 12.42 4.16 5.64
N PHE A 136 11.49 5.09 5.79
CA PHE A 136 11.15 5.67 7.08
C PHE A 136 9.64 5.63 7.25
N GLU A 137 9.22 5.11 8.39
CA GLU A 137 7.84 4.86 8.73
C GLU A 137 7.51 5.54 10.06
N ILE A 138 6.30 6.10 10.14
CA ILE A 138 5.75 6.64 11.37
C ILE A 138 4.36 6.05 11.57
N SER A 139 4.18 5.36 12.69
CA SER A 139 2.89 4.84 13.12
C SER A 139 2.41 5.55 14.39
N ALA A 140 1.13 5.90 14.43
CA ALA A 140 0.47 6.48 15.59
C ALA A 140 -0.14 5.40 16.49
N LEU A 141 0.22 5.41 17.77
CA LEU A 141 -0.42 4.63 18.82
C LEU A 141 -1.52 5.46 19.47
N THR A 142 -2.77 5.09 19.17
CA THR A 142 -3.96 5.78 19.65
C THR A 142 -4.84 4.83 20.46
N ASP A 143 -5.42 5.34 21.54
CA ASP A 143 -6.41 4.60 22.35
C ASP A 143 -7.74 4.36 21.60
N LYS A 144 -7.98 5.12 20.52
CA LYS A 144 -9.18 5.01 19.67
C LYS A 144 -9.10 3.85 18.68
N LYS A 145 -7.95 3.17 18.53
CA LYS A 145 -7.77 2.01 17.65
C LYS A 145 -7.01 0.90 18.37
N ALA A 146 -7.35 -0.35 18.05
CA ALA A 146 -6.70 -1.51 18.66
C ALA A 146 -5.30 -1.79 18.08
N LEU A 147 -4.96 -1.21 16.93
CA LEU A 147 -3.69 -1.41 16.22
C LEU A 147 -3.05 -0.05 15.93
N PRO A 148 -1.71 0.00 15.85
CA PRO A 148 -1.00 1.17 15.33
C PRO A 148 -1.55 1.55 13.96
N VAL A 149 -1.69 2.85 13.72
CA VAL A 149 -2.13 3.37 12.44
C VAL A 149 -0.97 4.05 11.74
N GLU A 150 -0.63 3.58 10.56
CA GLU A 150 0.41 4.21 9.75
C GLU A 150 -0.01 5.63 9.38
N ILE A 151 0.87 6.61 9.58
CA ILE A 151 0.60 8.04 9.27
C ILE A 151 1.64 8.65 8.34
N TYR A 152 2.78 7.99 8.14
CA TYR A 152 3.80 8.45 7.21
C TYR A 152 4.65 7.26 6.79
N SER A 153 4.81 7.06 5.49
CA SER A 153 5.77 6.10 4.96
C SER A 153 6.42 6.73 3.74
N HIS A 154 7.74 6.61 3.65
CA HIS A 154 8.47 7.17 2.52
C HIS A 154 9.74 6.36 2.24
N ILE A 155 10.08 6.30 0.95
CA ILE A 155 11.25 5.60 0.43
C ILE A 155 12.28 6.67 0.07
N TYR A 156 13.49 6.56 0.61
CA TYR A 156 14.57 7.52 0.35
C TYR A 156 15.77 6.83 -0.27
N ILE A 157 16.47 7.62 -1.08
CA ILE A 157 17.77 7.30 -1.63
C ILE A 157 18.72 8.40 -1.20
N SER A 158 19.96 8.03 -0.90
CA SER A 158 20.98 8.95 -0.40
C SER A 158 21.23 10.17 -1.30
N LEU A 159 20.93 10.04 -2.60
CA LEU A 159 21.14 11.08 -3.61
C LEU A 159 19.89 11.91 -3.94
N ILE A 160 18.66 11.41 -3.71
CA ILE A 160 17.40 12.07 -4.12
C ILE A 160 16.24 11.60 -3.21
N LYS A 161 15.42 12.54 -2.70
CA LYS A 161 14.08 12.24 -2.18
C LYS A 161 13.20 11.82 -3.36
N ILE A 162 12.78 10.56 -3.42
CA ILE A 162 11.82 10.10 -4.43
C ILE A 162 10.42 10.28 -3.84
N LEU A 163 9.60 11.05 -4.56
CA LEU A 163 8.23 11.44 -4.20
C LEU A 163 7.38 10.29 -3.64
#